data_AF-A0A1F9MJ86-F1
#
_entry.id   AF-A0A1F9MJ86-F1
#
_cell.length_a   1.000
_cell.length_b   1.000
_cell.length_c   1.000
_cell.angle_alpha   90.00
_cell.angle_beta   90.00
_cell.angle_gamma   90.00
#
_symmetry.space_group_name_H-M   'P 1'
#
loop_
_entity.id
_entity.type
_entity.pdbx_description
1 polymer ?
#
loop_
_entity_poly.entity_id
_entity_poly.type
_entity_poly.pdbx_seq_one_letter_code
_entity_poly.pdbx_strand_id
1 'polypeptide(L)'
;MDTVTYPESKVVRFIEENFIPLRIPSDSKPHSDTFKVKWTPTLITLSPEAQEHYRTVGFLGPEELIPSLMLGLGKYHFENDRFDEALIRLEQLVDGYGTSGSAPEAVFLAGVCRYKRSHDPKPLKAAYEKLSASFPDSEWTKRAYPYRLL
;
A
#
# COMPACT_ATOMS: atom_id res chain seq x y z
N MET A 1 -9.86 -4.96 -15.16
CA MET A 1 -9.81 -5.74 -13.91
C MET A 1 -10.72 -6.97 -14.00
N ASP A 2 -11.98 -6.81 -14.42
CA ASP A 2 -12.99 -7.89 -14.39
C ASP A 2 -12.64 -9.17 -15.13
N THR A 3 -11.94 -9.08 -16.26
CA THR A 3 -11.63 -10.25 -17.08
C THR A 3 -10.28 -10.90 -16.73
N VAL A 4 -9.37 -10.15 -16.12
CA VAL A 4 -7.95 -10.52 -16.01
C VAL A 4 -7.48 -10.58 -14.56
N THR A 5 -7.99 -9.70 -13.69
CA THR A 5 -7.47 -9.53 -12.33
C THR A 5 -8.37 -10.19 -11.29
N TYR A 6 -9.66 -9.83 -11.27
CA TYR A 6 -10.59 -10.33 -10.25
C TYR A 6 -10.93 -11.82 -10.37
N PRO A 7 -10.95 -12.46 -11.55
CA PRO A 7 -11.23 -13.89 -11.65
C PRO A 7 -10.14 -14.79 -11.06
N GLU A 8 -8.93 -14.26 -10.84
CA GLU A 8 -7.82 -15.06 -10.31
C GLU A 8 -8.10 -15.50 -8.87
N SER A 9 -8.08 -16.82 -8.62
CA SER A 9 -8.50 -17.37 -7.32
C SER A 9 -7.67 -16.84 -6.15
N LYS A 10 -6.38 -16.55 -6.37
CA LYS A 10 -5.52 -15.94 -5.36
C LYS A 10 -5.95 -14.52 -4.98
N VAL A 11 -6.47 -13.76 -5.95
CA VAL A 11 -6.96 -12.39 -5.75
C VAL A 11 -8.27 -12.44 -4.98
N VAL A 12 -9.22 -13.29 -5.40
CA VAL A 12 -10.50 -13.48 -4.72
C VAL A 12 -10.28 -13.84 -3.25
N ARG A 13 -9.49 -14.89 -2.99
CA ARG A 13 -9.20 -15.36 -1.63
C ARG A 13 -8.57 -14.26 -0.78
N PHE A 14 -7.57 -13.56 -1.32
CA PHE A 14 -6.91 -12.49 -0.57
C PHE A 14 -7.88 -11.37 -0.18
N ILE A 15 -8.76 -10.97 -1.10
CA ILE A 15 -9.78 -9.95 -0.84
C ILE A 15 -10.76 -10.43 0.23
N GLU A 16 -11.31 -11.64 0.11
CA GLU A 16 -12.29 -12.18 1.07
C GLU A 16 -11.72 -12.36 2.48
N GLU A 17 -10.44 -12.70 2.59
CA GLU A 17 -9.77 -12.89 3.89
C GLU A 17 -9.40 -11.57 4.59
N ASN A 18 -9.23 -10.47 3.85
CA ASN A 18 -8.65 -9.24 4.40
C ASN A 18 -9.55 -8.00 4.27
N PHE A 19 -10.59 -8.03 3.45
CA PHE A 19 -11.44 -6.88 3.15
C PHE A 19 -12.92 -7.25 3.14
N ILE A 20 -13.77 -6.23 3.30
CA ILE A 20 -15.17 -6.28 2.89
C ILE A 20 -15.23 -5.66 1.48
N PRO A 21 -15.29 -6.47 0.40
CA PRO A 21 -15.26 -5.93 -0.95
C PRO A 21 -16.57 -5.22 -1.29
N LEU A 22 -16.46 -3.97 -1.76
CA LEU A 22 -17.58 -3.19 -2.29
C LEU A 22 -17.30 -2.81 -3.73
N ARG A 23 -18.22 -3.18 -4.63
CA ARG A 23 -18.19 -2.77 -6.03
C ARG A 23 -19.34 -1.81 -6.28
N ILE A 24 -19.01 -0.57 -6.59
CA ILE A 24 -19.97 0.50 -6.80
C ILE A 24 -19.78 1.05 -8.23
N PRO A 25 -20.86 1.33 -8.98
CA PRO A 25 -20.76 2.06 -10.25
C PRO A 25 -20.05 3.39 -10.06
N SER A 26 -19.15 3.75 -10.99
CA SER A 26 -18.26 4.91 -10.82
C SER A 26 -18.97 6.27 -10.75
N ASP A 27 -20.21 6.34 -11.20
CA ASP A 27 -21.09 7.51 -11.23
C ASP A 27 -22.19 7.46 -10.15
N SER A 28 -22.16 6.45 -9.27
CA SER A 28 -23.15 6.29 -8.21
C SER A 28 -23.03 7.38 -7.16
N LYS A 29 -24.04 8.26 -7.10
CA LYS A 29 -24.15 9.29 -6.05
C LYS A 29 -24.71 8.72 -4.74
N PRO A 30 -24.30 9.23 -3.57
CA PRO A 30 -23.34 10.33 -3.38
C PRO A 30 -21.86 9.90 -3.49
N HIS A 31 -21.56 8.60 -3.53
CA HIS A 31 -20.21 8.05 -3.41
C HIS A 31 -19.22 8.58 -4.46
N SER A 32 -19.62 8.73 -5.72
CA SER A 32 -18.75 9.30 -6.77
C SER A 32 -18.29 10.73 -6.46
N ASP A 33 -19.16 11.54 -5.83
CA ASP A 33 -18.86 12.91 -5.43
C ASP A 33 -18.04 12.91 -4.13
N THR A 34 -18.43 12.10 -3.14
CA THR A 34 -17.73 11.95 -1.85
C THR A 34 -16.27 11.53 -2.04
N PHE A 35 -16.02 10.50 -2.84
CA PHE A 35 -14.68 9.98 -3.10
C PHE A 35 -14.02 10.59 -4.35
N LYS A 36 -14.64 11.62 -4.94
CA LYS A 36 -14.12 12.37 -6.09
C LYS A 36 -13.65 11.44 -7.23
N VAL A 37 -14.45 10.42 -7.56
CA VAL A 37 -14.11 9.47 -8.61
C VAL A 37 -14.24 10.17 -9.97
N LYS A 38 -13.14 10.21 -10.73
CA LYS A 38 -13.07 10.84 -12.06
C LYS A 38 -12.61 9.90 -13.18
N TRP A 39 -11.96 8.80 -12.82
CA TRP A 39 -11.42 7.83 -13.77
C TRP A 39 -11.57 6.41 -13.23
N THR A 40 -11.55 5.42 -14.12
CA THR A 40 -11.73 4.00 -13.75
C THR A 40 -10.62 3.11 -14.31
N PRO A 41 -10.34 1.97 -13.66
CA PRO A 41 -10.80 1.63 -12.30
C PRO A 41 -10.17 2.56 -11.25
N THR A 42 -10.92 2.87 -10.19
CA THR A 42 -10.40 3.52 -8.98
C THR A 42 -10.61 2.53 -7.84
N LEU A 43 -9.55 2.18 -7.12
CA LEU A 43 -9.60 1.34 -5.93
C LEU A 43 -9.28 2.19 -4.73
N ILE A 44 -10.04 2.04 -3.65
CA ILE A 44 -9.86 2.82 -2.43
C ILE A 44 -9.86 1.86 -1.24
N THR A 45 -8.84 1.94 -0.40
CA THR A 45 -8.84 1.31 0.92
C THR A 45 -9.49 2.28 1.90
N LEU A 46 -10.61 1.87 2.47
CA LEU A 46 -11.40 2.65 3.42
C LEU A 46 -11.36 2.04 4.82
N SER A 47 -11.40 2.88 5.86
CA SER A 47 -11.76 2.45 7.21
C SER A 47 -13.28 2.23 7.33
N PRO A 48 -13.74 1.58 8.42
CA PRO A 48 -15.16 1.48 8.73
C PRO A 48 -15.89 2.84 8.81
N GLU A 49 -15.18 3.91 9.17
CA GLU A 49 -15.67 5.29 9.25
C GLU A 49 -15.68 6.00 7.87
N ALA A 50 -15.43 5.26 6.78
CA ALA A 50 -15.32 5.75 5.42
C ALA A 50 -14.15 6.74 5.19
N GLN A 51 -13.11 6.67 6.02
CA GLN A 51 -11.88 7.42 5.79
C GLN A 51 -11.02 6.70 4.73
N GLU A 52 -10.53 7.46 3.76
CA GLU A 52 -9.60 6.97 2.75
C GLU A 52 -8.17 6.93 3.29
N HIS A 53 -7.54 5.76 3.16
CA HIS A 53 -6.14 5.52 3.55
C HIS A 53 -5.23 5.28 2.35
N TYR A 54 -5.77 4.75 1.24
CA TYR A 54 -4.99 4.48 0.05
C TYR A 54 -5.87 4.42 -1.20
N ARG A 55 -5.31 4.85 -2.32
CA ARG A 55 -5.99 4.87 -3.61
C ARG A 55 -5.06 4.45 -4.74
N THR A 56 -5.60 3.69 -5.68
CA THR A 56 -5.00 3.52 -7.00
C THR A 56 -6.00 3.91 -8.09
N VAL A 57 -5.47 4.38 -9.22
CA VAL A 57 -6.25 4.75 -10.41
C VAL A 57 -5.60 4.10 -11.61
N GLY A 58 -6.41 3.42 -12.44
CA GLY A 58 -5.93 2.66 -13.59
C GLY A 58 -5.76 1.18 -13.31
N PHE A 59 -5.48 0.42 -14.37
CA PHE A 59 -5.42 -1.04 -14.33
C PHE A 59 -4.24 -1.56 -13.48
N LEU A 60 -4.51 -2.60 -12.68
CA LEU A 60 -3.49 -3.41 -12.00
C LEU A 60 -3.69 -4.89 -12.36
N GLY A 61 -2.60 -5.55 -12.78
CA GLY A 61 -2.63 -7.00 -12.98
C GLY A 61 -2.72 -7.77 -11.65
N PRO A 62 -2.99 -9.09 -11.68
CA PRO A 62 -3.04 -9.91 -10.47
C PRO A 62 -1.82 -9.80 -9.57
N GLU A 63 -0.62 -9.74 -10.16
CA GLU A 63 0.65 -9.64 -9.43
C GLU A 63 0.85 -8.28 -8.75
N GLU A 64 0.18 -7.24 -9.23
CA GLU A 64 0.29 -5.88 -8.67
C GLU A 64 -0.88 -5.55 -7.74
N LEU A 65 -2.04 -6.18 -7.93
CA LEU A 65 -3.23 -5.88 -7.12
C LEU A 65 -3.05 -6.33 -5.67
N ILE A 66 -2.59 -7.56 -5.42
CA ILE A 66 -2.40 -8.06 -4.05
C ILE A 66 -1.43 -7.18 -3.25
N PRO A 67 -0.19 -6.91 -3.72
CA PRO A 67 0.72 -6.04 -2.98
C PRO A 67 0.19 -4.61 -2.85
N SER A 68 -0.54 -4.08 -3.83
CA SER A 68 -1.21 -2.78 -3.71
C SER A 68 -2.25 -2.77 -2.57
N LEU A 69 -3.05 -3.82 -2.43
CA LEU A 69 -4.00 -3.96 -1.33
C LEU A 69 -3.31 -4.16 0.02
N MET A 70 -2.22 -4.95 0.08
CA MET A 70 -1.40 -5.10 1.28
C MET A 70 -0.81 -3.76 1.75
N LEU A 71 -0.35 -2.94 0.80
CA LEU A 71 0.12 -1.60 1.09
C LEU A 71 -1.00 -0.73 1.66
N GLY A 72 -2.21 -0.82 1.09
CA GLY A 72 -3.40 -0.17 1.64
C GLY A 72 -3.67 -0.53 3.11
N LEU A 73 -3.59 -1.83 3.47
CA LEU A 73 -3.73 -2.28 4.87
C LEU A 73 -2.60 -1.73 5.76
N GLY A 74 -1.36 -1.76 5.26
CA GLY A 74 -0.21 -1.20 5.97
C GLY A 74 -0.40 0.29 6.26
N LYS A 75 -0.90 1.06 5.29
CA LYS A 75 -1.19 2.49 5.44
C LYS A 75 -2.36 2.74 6.40
N TYR A 76 -3.42 1.93 6.33
CA TYR A 76 -4.52 1.98 7.30
C TYR A 76 -4.02 1.80 8.74
N HIS A 77 -3.14 0.83 8.99
CA HIS A 77 -2.56 0.65 10.33
C HIS A 77 -1.63 1.80 10.71
N PHE A 78 -0.74 2.22 9.81
CA PHE A 78 0.21 3.31 10.03
C PHE A 78 -0.46 4.63 10.38
N GLU A 79 -1.49 5.02 9.63
CA GLU A 79 -2.22 6.29 9.82
C GLU A 79 -3.08 6.29 11.09
N ASN A 80 -3.31 5.11 11.68
CA ASN A 80 -3.96 4.93 12.97
C ASN A 80 -2.94 4.66 14.10
N ASP A 81 -1.66 5.00 13.90
CA ASP A 81 -0.55 4.82 14.84
C ASP A 81 -0.34 3.36 15.35
N ARG A 82 -0.90 2.37 14.63
CA ARG A 82 -0.76 0.93 14.90
C ARG A 82 0.47 0.38 14.17
N PHE A 83 1.64 0.80 14.62
CA PHE A 83 2.90 0.56 13.91
C PHE A 83 3.30 -0.92 13.85
N ASP A 84 2.93 -1.74 14.84
CA ASP A 84 3.24 -3.17 14.84
C ASP A 84 2.42 -3.91 13.78
N GLU A 85 1.13 -3.65 13.72
CA GLU A 85 0.25 -4.21 12.69
C GLU A 85 0.61 -3.70 11.29
N ALA A 86 1.01 -2.43 11.17
CA ALA A 86 1.52 -1.89 9.92
C ALA A 86 2.77 -2.65 9.45
N LEU A 87 3.73 -2.87 10.36
CA LEU A 87 4.97 -3.59 10.04
C LEU A 87 4.70 -5.00 9.54
N ILE A 88 3.80 -5.74 10.20
CA ILE A 88 3.43 -7.09 9.75
C ILE A 88 2.97 -7.08 8.29
N ARG A 89 2.08 -6.16 7.91
CA ARG A 89 1.55 -6.08 6.54
C ARG A 89 2.61 -5.64 5.53
N LEU A 90 3.43 -4.66 5.89
CA LEU A 90 4.47 -4.12 5.00
C LEU A 90 5.61 -5.12 4.80
N GLU A 91 6.00 -5.87 5.84
CA GLU A 91 7.02 -6.93 5.74
C GLU A 91 6.52 -8.10 4.91
N GLN A 92 5.27 -8.57 5.13
CA GLN A 92 4.66 -9.60 4.29
C GLN A 92 4.62 -9.19 2.81
N LEU A 93 4.36 -7.91 2.52
CA LEU A 93 4.38 -7.39 1.15
C LEU A 93 5.79 -7.49 0.56
N VAL A 94 6.79 -7.00 1.29
CA VAL A 94 8.19 -6.99 0.81
C VAL A 94 8.72 -8.41 0.63
N ASP A 95 8.36 -9.34 1.51
CA ASP A 95 8.83 -10.73 1.46
C ASP A 95 8.12 -11.53 0.36
N GLY A 96 6.81 -11.34 0.18
CA GLY A 96 6.02 -12.07 -0.81
C GLY A 96 6.00 -11.45 -2.21
N TYR A 97 6.17 -10.13 -2.30
CA TYR A 97 5.98 -9.33 -3.52
C TYR A 97 7.06 -8.27 -3.68
N GLY A 98 8.30 -8.60 -3.32
CA GLY A 98 9.45 -7.68 -3.34
C GLY A 98 9.81 -7.08 -4.70
N THR A 99 9.26 -7.57 -5.80
CA THR A 99 9.46 -6.99 -7.15
C THR A 99 8.29 -6.13 -7.62
N SER A 100 7.21 -6.01 -6.84
CA SER A 100 6.01 -5.24 -7.19
C SER A 100 6.25 -3.73 -7.13
N GLY A 101 5.40 -2.96 -7.81
CA GLY A 101 5.44 -1.49 -7.75
C GLY A 101 5.17 -0.92 -6.35
N SER A 102 4.50 -1.68 -5.48
CA SER A 102 4.21 -1.29 -4.08
C SER A 102 5.35 -1.57 -3.10
N ALA A 103 6.28 -2.47 -3.45
CA ALA A 103 7.40 -2.85 -2.57
C ALA A 103 8.27 -1.67 -2.09
N PRO A 104 8.69 -0.71 -2.94
CA PRO A 104 9.49 0.41 -2.47
C PRO A 104 8.74 1.32 -1.47
N GLU A 105 7.43 1.54 -1.64
CA GLU A 105 6.64 2.27 -0.62
C GLU A 105 6.61 1.50 0.70
N ALA A 106 6.46 0.18 0.62
CA ALA A 106 6.40 -0.67 1.80
C ALA A 106 7.70 -0.66 2.60
N VAL A 107 8.86 -0.72 1.93
CA VAL A 107 10.18 -0.59 2.59
C VAL A 107 10.31 0.77 3.27
N PHE A 108 9.91 1.85 2.58
CA PHE A 108 9.94 3.19 3.14
C PHE A 108 9.10 3.28 4.42
N LEU A 109 7.82 2.90 4.34
CA LEU A 109 6.90 2.96 5.47
C LEU A 109 7.33 2.04 6.63
N ALA A 110 7.90 0.86 6.35
CA ALA A 110 8.42 -0.02 7.39
C ALA A 110 9.60 0.63 8.13
N GLY A 111 10.47 1.37 7.44
CA GLY A 111 11.50 2.20 8.09
C GLY A 111 10.89 3.24 9.02
N VAL A 112 9.89 3.97 8.54
CA VAL A 112 9.18 5.01 9.32
C VAL A 112 8.47 4.41 10.54
N CYS A 113 7.80 3.26 10.40
CA CYS A 113 7.14 2.57 11.52
C CYS A 113 8.14 2.18 12.62
N ARG A 114 9.29 1.61 12.25
CA ARG A 114 10.34 1.23 13.21
C ARG A 114 10.92 2.45 13.92
N TYR A 115 11.12 3.55 13.20
CA TYR A 115 11.50 4.83 13.81
C TYR A 115 10.43 5.35 14.78
N LYS A 116 9.16 5.37 14.38
CA LYS A 116 8.05 5.82 15.23
C LYS A 116 7.91 5.01 16.52
N ARG A 117 8.18 3.70 16.47
CA ARG A 117 8.21 2.83 17.66
C ARG A 117 9.41 3.08 18.57
N SER A 118 10.61 3.17 18.00
CA SER A 118 11.87 3.15 18.77
C SER A 118 12.44 4.53 19.08
N HIS A 119 12.05 5.54 18.30
CA HIS A 119 12.70 6.85 18.19
C HIS A 119 14.19 6.80 17.80
N ASP A 120 14.70 5.62 17.38
CA ASP A 120 16.04 5.44 16.84
C ASP A 120 16.02 5.75 15.33
N PRO A 121 16.83 6.68 14.80
CA PRO A 121 16.86 6.99 13.38
C PRO A 121 17.50 5.90 12.49
N LYS A 122 18.23 4.93 13.05
CA LYS A 122 18.90 3.87 12.25
C LYS A 122 17.99 3.09 11.29
N PRO A 123 16.74 2.72 11.64
CA PRO A 123 15.84 2.05 10.71
C PRO A 123 15.48 2.89 9.48
N LEU A 124 15.48 4.23 9.58
CA LEU A 124 15.27 5.11 8.43
C LEU A 124 16.44 5.00 7.45
N LYS A 125 17.68 5.00 7.97
CA LYS A 125 18.87 4.79 7.16
C LYS A 125 18.89 3.42 6.51
N ALA A 126 18.60 2.36 7.27
CA ALA A 126 18.52 1.01 6.74
C ALA A 126 17.45 0.89 5.64
N ALA A 127 16.32 1.58 5.78
CA ALA A 127 15.31 1.64 4.72
C ALA A 127 15.83 2.34 3.46
N TYR A 128 16.55 3.47 3.60
CA TYR A 128 17.18 4.14 2.47
C TYR A 128 18.24 3.27 1.77
N GLU A 129 19.07 2.56 2.53
CA GLU A 129 20.09 1.65 1.99
C GLU A 129 19.44 0.52 1.19
N LYS A 130 18.38 -0.10 1.75
CA LYS A 130 17.60 -1.14 1.04
C LYS A 130 16.95 -0.60 -0.23
N LEU A 131 16.33 0.59 -0.16
CA LEU A 131 15.71 1.26 -1.30
C LEU A 131 16.72 1.59 -2.40
N SER A 132 17.87 2.14 -2.03
CA SER A 132 18.92 2.49 -2.98
C SER A 132 19.54 1.26 -3.65
N ALA A 133 19.63 0.14 -2.94
CA ALA A 133 20.15 -1.12 -3.48
C ALA A 133 19.14 -1.84 -4.39
N SER A 134 17.86 -1.88 -4.00
CA SER A 134 16.85 -2.74 -4.66
C SER A 134 15.94 -1.99 -5.62
N PHE A 135 15.74 -0.68 -5.41
CA PHE A 135 14.79 0.16 -6.16
C PHE A 135 15.38 1.56 -6.46
N PRO A 136 16.59 1.67 -7.03
CA PRO A 136 17.33 2.93 -7.14
C PRO A 136 16.53 4.07 -7.81
N ASP A 137 15.72 3.74 -8.81
CA ASP A 137 14.95 4.72 -9.59
C ASP A 137 13.57 5.05 -9.00
N SER A 138 13.15 4.34 -7.94
CA SER A 138 11.82 4.53 -7.36
C SER A 138 11.66 5.91 -6.72
N GLU A 139 10.42 6.40 -6.73
CA GLU A 139 10.08 7.66 -6.05
C GLU A 139 10.42 7.60 -4.55
N TRP A 140 10.26 6.43 -3.93
CA TRP A 140 10.51 6.23 -2.50
C TRP A 140 11.99 6.28 -2.14
N THR A 141 12.88 5.85 -3.04
CA THR A 141 14.33 6.07 -2.88
C THR A 141 14.66 7.56 -2.86
N LYS A 142 14.05 8.34 -3.76
CA LYS A 142 14.23 9.80 -3.80
C LYS A 142 13.69 10.47 -2.54
N ARG A 143 12.51 10.05 -2.06
CA ARG A 143 11.91 10.55 -0.81
C ARG A 143 12.73 10.19 0.43
N ALA A 144 13.35 9.00 0.44
CA ALA A 144 14.23 8.54 1.52
C ALA A 144 15.63 9.16 1.49
N TYR A 145 15.98 9.93 0.45
CA TYR A 145 17.34 10.45 0.25
C TYR A 145 17.94 11.18 1.47
N PRO A 146 17.20 11.99 2.25
CA PRO A 146 17.75 12.61 3.47
C PRO A 146 18.23 11.61 4.53
N TYR A 147 17.69 10.39 4.58
CA TYR A 147 18.01 9.40 5.60
C TYR A 147 19.41 8.82 5.48
N ARG A 148 20.09 9.04 4.36
CA ARG A 148 21.49 8.64 4.14
C ARG A 148 22.49 9.26 5.13
N LEU A 149 22.10 10.37 5.75
CA LEU A 149 22.93 11.15 6.69
C LEU A 149 22.73 10.75 8.16
N LEU A 150 21.80 9.84 8.45
CA LEU A 150 21.47 9.40 9.80
C LEU A 150 22.47 8.37 10.36
#